data_AF-A0A3D4P7P9-F1
#
_entry.id   AF-A0A3D4P7P9-F1
#
_cell.length_a   1.000
_cell.length_b   1.000
_cell.length_c   1.000
_cell.angle_alpha   90.00
_cell.angle_beta   90.00
_cell.angle_gamma   90.00
#
_symmetry.space_group_name_H-M   'P 1'
#
loop_
_entity.id
_entity.type
_entity.pdbx_description
1 polymer ?
#
loop_
_entity_poly.entity_id
_entity_poly.type
_entity_poly.pdbx_seq_one_letter_code
_entity_poly.pdbx_strand_id
1 'polypeptide(L)' 'ESVDWDFPITVREVVLMGTYAKLGWFRRPGKAQQELTDRCLQDVGMQDYANRQIGRLSGGQQQR' A
#
# COMPACT_ATOMS: atom_id res chain seq x y z
N GLU A 1 5.39 16.70 -8.21
CA GLU A 1 4.69 16.74 -6.92
C GLU A 1 5.35 15.70 -6.03
N SER A 2 6.02 16.11 -4.95
CA SER A 2 6.75 15.18 -4.07
C SER A 2 5.76 14.46 -3.17
N VAL A 3 5.71 13.13 -3.24
CA VAL A 3 4.95 12.31 -2.30
C VAL A 3 5.45 12.61 -0.89
N ASP A 4 4.55 12.99 0.01
CA ASP A 4 4.84 13.20 1.42
C ASP A 4 4.96 11.84 2.12
N TRP A 5 6.20 11.41 2.36
CA TRP A 5 6.50 10.12 2.95
C TRP A 5 6.37 10.11 4.49
N ASP A 6 6.23 11.27 5.15
CA ASP A 6 6.06 11.36 6.62
C ASP A 6 4.60 11.08 7.08
N PHE A 7 3.71 10.82 6.13
CA PHE A 7 2.33 10.51 6.43
C PHE A 7 2.21 9.21 7.25
N PRO A 8 1.41 9.17 8.33
CA PRO A 8 1.36 8.06 9.29
C PRO A 8 0.60 6.83 8.76
N ILE A 9 0.80 6.49 7.49
CA ILE A 9 0.21 5.33 6.81
C ILE A 9 1.25 4.23 6.62
N THR A 10 0.75 3.01 6.65
CA THR A 10 1.51 1.79 6.41
C THR A 10 1.68 1.50 4.92
N VAL A 11 2.68 0.69 4.58
CA VAL A 11 2.86 0.19 3.20
C VAL A 11 1.59 -0.50 2.69
N ARG A 12 0.93 -1.30 3.55
CA ARG A 12 -0.35 -1.95 3.21
C ARG A 12 -1.43 -0.95 2.84
N GLU A 13 -1.59 0.14 3.59
CA GLU A 13 -2.60 1.17 3.30
C GLU A 13 -2.32 1.86 1.98
N VAL A 14 -1.05 2.10 1.64
CA VAL A 14 -0.65 2.70 0.36
C VAL A 14 -1.01 1.80 -0.81
N VAL A 15 -0.69 0.51 -0.73
CA VAL A 15 -1.05 -0.46 -1.77
C VAL A 15 -2.56 -0.65 -1.84
N LEU A 16 -3.26 -0.65 -0.71
CA LEU A 16 -4.72 -0.71 -0.65
C LEU A 16 -5.37 0.49 -1.34
N MET A 17 -4.81 1.69 -1.18
CA MET A 17 -5.27 2.90 -1.87
C MET A 17 -5.23 2.75 -3.41
N GLY A 18 -4.28 1.99 -3.95
CA GLY A 18 -4.24 1.63 -5.37
C GLY A 18 -5.46 0.86 -5.87
N THR A 19 -6.20 0.18 -4.99
CA THR A 19 -7.43 -0.56 -5.35
C THR A 19 -8.65 0.33 -5.51
N TYR A 20 -8.65 1.56 -4.97
CA TYR A 20 -9.82 2.45 -4.96
C TYR A 20 -10.23 2.87 -6.37
N ALA A 21 -9.28 2.92 -7.31
CA ALA A 21 -9.55 3.18 -8.73
C ALA A 21 -10.55 2.16 -9.33
N LYS A 22 -10.50 0.89 -8.89
CA LYS A 22 -11.42 -0.17 -9.32
C LYS A 22 -12.64 -0.33 -8.41
N LEU A 23 -12.54 0.12 -7.16
CA LEU A 23 -13.56 -0.05 -6.13
C LEU A 23 -14.76 0.90 -6.32
N GLY A 24 -14.52 2.10 -6.86
CA GLY A 24 -15.51 3.17 -7.02
C GLY A 24 -15.68 4.03 -5.77
N TRP A 25 -16.27 5.22 -5.94
CA TRP A 25 -16.15 6.34 -4.99
C TRP A 25 -16.80 6.12 -3.61
N PHE A 26 -17.77 5.22 -3.50
CA PHE A 26 -18.59 5.04 -2.29
C PHE A 26 -18.44 3.67 -1.62
N ARG A 27 -17.47 2.86 -2.05
CA ARG A 27 -17.29 1.50 -1.51
C ARG A 27 -16.06 1.44 -0.61
N ARG A 28 -16.23 0.77 0.54
CA ARG A 28 -15.11 0.47 1.44
C ARG A 28 -14.35 -0.76 0.94
N PRO A 29 -13.01 -0.79 1.03
CA PRO A 29 -12.24 -1.97 0.65
C PRO A 29 -12.67 -3.16 1.49
N GLY A 30 -13.07 -4.23 0.82
CA GLY A 30 -13.48 -5.48 1.45
C GLY A 30 -12.37 -6.52 1.43
N LYS A 31 -12.73 -7.77 1.75
CA LYS A 31 -11.80 -8.91 1.76
C LYS A 31 -11.05 -9.08 0.44
N ALA A 32 -11.73 -8.92 -0.70
CA ALA A 32 -11.12 -9.05 -2.02
C ALA A 32 -10.00 -8.02 -2.28
N GLN A 33 -10.17 -6.78 -1.81
CA GLN A 33 -9.13 -5.75 -1.95
C GLN A 33 -7.96 -6.03 -1.01
N GLN A 34 -8.23 -6.50 0.20
CA GLN A 34 -7.18 -6.90 1.15
C GLN A 34 -6.35 -8.06 0.58
N GLU A 35 -6.99 -9.10 0.05
CA GLU A 35 -6.31 -10.23 -0.60
C GLU A 35 -5.49 -9.79 -1.82
N LEU A 36 -6.01 -8.87 -2.64
CA LEU A 36 -5.28 -8.30 -3.77
C LEU A 36 -4.05 -7.52 -3.29
N THR A 37 -4.21 -6.68 -2.27
CA THR A 37 -3.11 -5.93 -1.65
C THR A 37 -2.02 -6.85 -1.12
N ASP A 38 -2.39 -7.91 -0.40
CA ASP A 38 -1.45 -8.90 0.13
C ASP A 38 -0.68 -9.61 -0.99
N ARG A 39 -1.37 -9.98 -2.06
CA ARG A 39 -0.73 -10.59 -3.22
C ARG A 39 0.24 -9.64 -3.92
N CYS A 40 -0.15 -8.38 -4.13
CA CYS A 40 0.74 -7.39 -4.72
C CYS A 40 1.98 -7.15 -3.85
N LEU A 41 1.82 -7.07 -2.53
CA LEU A 41 2.95 -6.94 -1.59
C LEU A 41 3.88 -8.14 -1.67
N GLN A 42 3.35 -9.36 -1.85
CA GLN A 42 4.16 -10.55 -2.05
C GLN A 42 4.91 -10.51 -3.40
N ASP A 43 4.24 -10.11 -4.48
CA ASP A 43 4.82 -10.04 -5.83
C ASP A 43 6.01 -9.06 -5.91
N VAL A 44 5.96 -7.95 -5.17
CA VAL A 44 7.07 -6.97 -5.10
C VAL A 44 8.06 -7.23 -3.95
N GLY A 45 7.87 -8.32 -3.20
CA GLY A 45 8.75 -8.71 -2.08
C GLY A 45 8.69 -7.75 -0.88
N MET A 46 7.55 -7.11 -0.64
CA MET A 46 7.32 -6.11 0.41
C MET A 46 6.38 -6.59 1.54
N GLN A 47 5.98 -7.86 1.53
CA GLN A 47 5.06 -8.45 2.53
C GLN A 47 5.51 -8.19 3.98
N ASP A 48 6.81 -8.28 4.28
CA ASP A 48 7.35 -8.12 5.64
C ASP A 48 7.33 -6.66 6.12
N TYR A 49 7.14 -5.73 5.18
CA TYR A 49 7.00 -4.30 5.45
C TYR A 49 5.55 -3.84 5.48
N ALA A 50 4.57 -4.73 5.30
CA ALA A 50 3.15 -4.38 5.18
C ALA A 50 2.66 -3.46 6.31
N ASN A 51 3.08 -3.71 7.55
CA ASN A 51 2.67 -2.94 8.73
C ASN A 51 3.66 -1.81 9.10
N ARG A 52 4.73 -1.62 8.32
CA ARG A 52 5.70 -0.55 8.53
C ARG A 52 5.15 0.75 7.96
N GLN A 53 5.40 1.87 8.62
CA GLN A 53 5.09 3.20 8.07
C GLN A 53 5.91 3.45 6.81
N ILE A 54 5.30 4.03 5.78
CA ILE A 54 5.95 4.22 4.48
C ILE A 54 7.18 5.15 4.57
N GLY A 55 7.16 6.15 5.45
CA GLY A 55 8.30 7.03 5.74
C GLY A 55 9.51 6.34 6.35
N ARG A 56 9.36 5.12 6.87
CA ARG A 56 10.47 4.32 7.43
C ARG A 56 11.11 3.37 6.42
N LEU A 57 10.68 3.43 5.16
CA LEU A 57 11.30 2.70 4.07
C LEU A 57 12.51 3.47 3.52
N SER A 58 13.55 2.75 3.13
CA SER A 58 14.63 3.32 2.31
C SER A 58 14.10 3.69 0.92
N GLY A 59 14.78 4.61 0.22
CA GLY A 59 14.34 5.04 -1.13
C GLY A 59 14.20 3.89 -2.13
N GLY A 60 15.06 2.87 -2.06
CA GLY A 60 14.95 1.67 -2.91
C GLY A 60 13.77 0.77 -2.55
N GLN A 61 13.31 0.79 -1.29
CA GLN A 61 12.08 0.11 -0.87
C GLN A 61 10.84 0.91 -1.24
N GLN A 62 10.90 2.24 -1.26
CA GLN A 62 9.79 3.10 -1.71
C GLN A 62 9.50 3.00 -3.22
N GLN A 63 10.53 2.63 -4.01
CA GLN A 63 10.40 2.48 -5.46
C GLN A 63 9.75 1.15 -5.89
N ARG A 64 9.66 0.17 -4.98
CA ARG A 64 9.02 -1.13 -5.23
C ARG A 64 7.54 -1.06 -4.92
#